data_AF-A0A6A6FPF8-F1
#
_entry.id   AF-A0A6A6FPF8-F1
#
_cell.length_a   1.000
_cell.length_b   1.000
_cell.length_c   1.000
_cell.angle_alpha   90.00
_cell.angle_beta   90.00
_cell.angle_gamma   90.00
#
_symmetry.space_group_name_H-M   'P 1'
#
loop_
_entity.id
_entity.type
_entity.pdbx_description
1 polymer ?
#
loop_
_entity_poly.entity_id
_entity_poly.type
_entity_poly.pdbx_seq_one_letter_code
_entity_poly.pdbx_strand_id
1 'polypeptide(L)'
;ITDLKRIPTAHHLESIHPQTMTINVLASVISIQPPRTVRLRRRAAEMDIIEILVGDDTRAGFNISFWLPPTDSQRSNGSQSRHSPSLKGALDEVRSGDMLLISNVALGTFKSNVYGQSLNKRITRNNTSVVKLSNDIAGLSAPAMAKLERVQDWSSNFVGKPLGSKRAASPDPHHFGHRKRKSLLPPDT
;
A
#
# COMPACT_ATOMS: atom_id res chain seq x y z
N ILE A 1 14.44 1.26 -6.61
CA ILE A 1 13.12 1.56 -6.00
C ILE A 1 12.97 3.07 -6.01
N THR A 2 11.84 3.57 -6.49
CA THR A 2 11.57 5.01 -6.67
C THR A 2 10.89 5.56 -5.43
N ASP A 3 11.27 6.78 -5.02
CA ASP A 3 10.57 7.55 -3.99
C ASP A 3 9.29 8.16 -4.56
N LEU A 4 8.19 8.12 -3.81
CA LEU A 4 6.92 8.65 -4.29
C LEU A 4 6.96 10.17 -4.56
N LYS A 5 7.86 10.91 -3.89
CA LYS A 5 8.12 12.33 -4.17
C LYS A 5 8.86 12.57 -5.50
N ARG A 6 9.58 11.57 -6.01
CA ARG A 6 10.35 11.66 -7.27
C ARG A 6 9.53 11.26 -8.50
N ILE A 7 8.25 10.91 -8.32
CA ILE A 7 7.35 10.65 -9.45
C ILE A 7 7.27 11.94 -10.30
N PRO A 8 7.49 11.84 -11.64
CA PRO A 8 7.47 13.00 -12.51
C PRO A 8 6.09 13.66 -12.57
N THR A 9 6.04 14.89 -13.08
CA THR A 9 4.79 15.63 -13.27
C THR A 9 3.97 15.07 -14.44
N ALA A 10 2.68 15.39 -14.47
CA ALA A 10 1.81 15.01 -15.59
C ALA A 10 2.32 15.55 -16.93
N HIS A 11 2.76 16.81 -16.96
CA HIS A 11 3.35 17.44 -18.14
C HIS A 11 4.56 16.65 -18.70
N HIS A 12 5.44 16.14 -17.83
CA HIS A 12 6.57 15.32 -18.27
C HIS A 12 6.11 13.98 -18.84
N LEU A 13 5.14 13.32 -18.21
CA LEU A 13 4.59 12.06 -18.73
C LEU A 13 3.88 12.24 -20.08
N GLU A 14 3.23 13.38 -20.28
CA GLU A 14 2.59 13.73 -21.55
C GLU A 14 3.64 14.03 -22.65
N SER A 15 4.75 14.69 -22.31
CA SER A 15 5.78 15.03 -23.28
C SER A 15 6.56 13.82 -23.82
N ILE A 16 6.53 12.68 -23.13
CA ILE A 16 7.18 11.43 -23.58
C ILE A 16 6.22 10.50 -24.32
N HIS A 17 4.95 10.87 -24.51
CA HIS A 17 3.99 10.04 -25.23
C HIS A 17 4.48 9.75 -26.67
N PRO A 18 4.39 8.49 -27.17
CA PRO A 18 3.64 7.34 -26.64
C PRO A 18 4.40 6.44 -25.66
N GLN A 19 5.58 6.83 -25.18
CA GLN A 19 6.36 6.03 -24.24
C GLN A 19 5.70 6.01 -22.86
N THR A 20 5.42 4.81 -22.33
CA THR A 20 4.92 4.62 -20.96
C THR A 20 6.10 4.46 -20.00
N MET A 21 6.21 5.34 -19.00
CA MET A 21 7.17 5.19 -17.92
C MET A 21 6.69 4.16 -16.90
N THR A 22 7.59 3.30 -16.42
CA THR A 22 7.32 2.35 -15.32
C THR A 22 8.25 2.60 -14.13
N ILE A 23 7.75 2.34 -12.93
CA ILE A 23 8.51 2.47 -11.68
C ILE A 23 8.34 1.26 -10.78
N ASN A 24 9.29 1.06 -9.86
CA ASN A 24 9.20 0.09 -8.78
C ASN A 24 9.07 0.86 -7.45
N VAL A 25 8.04 0.58 -6.67
CA VAL A 25 7.71 1.32 -5.44
C VAL A 25 7.80 0.38 -4.25
N LEU A 26 8.41 0.87 -3.17
CA LEU A 26 8.30 0.27 -1.84
C LEU A 26 7.55 1.29 -0.98
N ALA A 27 6.35 0.93 -0.54
CA ALA A 27 5.44 1.81 0.17
C ALA A 27 4.52 1.01 1.11
N SER A 28 3.96 1.68 2.11
CA SER A 28 2.92 1.12 2.96
C SER A 28 1.53 1.45 2.42
N VAL A 29 0.60 0.53 2.60
CA VAL A 29 -0.79 0.67 2.17
C VAL A 29 -1.55 1.52 3.18
N ILE A 30 -2.09 2.65 2.72
CA ILE A 30 -2.95 3.52 3.52
C ILE A 30 -4.37 2.93 3.52
N SER A 31 -4.91 2.65 2.34
CA SER A 31 -6.26 2.09 2.19
C SER A 31 -6.38 1.27 0.91
N ILE A 32 -7.37 0.37 0.92
CA ILE A 32 -7.79 -0.42 -0.24
C ILE A 32 -9.24 -0.08 -0.52
N GLN A 33 -9.57 0.27 -1.77
CA GLN A 33 -10.95 0.43 -2.18
C GLN A 33 -11.60 -0.94 -2.43
N PRO A 34 -12.92 -1.09 -2.18
CA PRO A 34 -13.64 -2.30 -2.52
C PRO A 34 -13.44 -2.67 -4.00
N PRO A 35 -13.09 -3.93 -4.32
CA PRO A 35 -13.00 -4.39 -5.70
C PRO A 35 -14.29 -4.12 -6.47
N ARG A 36 -14.17 -3.65 -7.71
CA ARG A 36 -15.31 -3.35 -8.58
C ARG A 36 -15.14 -3.99 -9.95
N THR A 37 -16.20 -4.57 -10.47
CA THR A 37 -16.24 -5.13 -11.83
C THR A 37 -16.77 -4.08 -12.79
N VAL A 38 -16.07 -3.88 -13.91
CA VAL A 38 -16.47 -2.95 -14.96
C VAL A 38 -16.62 -3.67 -16.30
N ARG A 39 -17.64 -3.28 -17.07
CA ARG A 39 -17.80 -3.70 -18.48
C ARG A 39 -16.99 -2.79 -19.39
N LEU A 40 -16.12 -3.38 -20.20
CA LEU A 40 -15.33 -2.62 -21.16
C LEU A 40 -16.22 -2.14 -22.32
N ARG A 41 -16.12 -0.85 -22.68
CA ARG A 41 -16.97 -0.26 -23.74
C ARG A 41 -16.75 -0.87 -25.13
N ARG A 42 -15.51 -1.26 -25.45
CA ARG A 42 -15.11 -1.72 -26.79
C ARG A 42 -14.97 -3.24 -26.92
N ARG A 43 -15.12 -3.98 -25.83
CA ARG A 43 -14.97 -5.43 -25.79
C ARG A 43 -16.10 -5.98 -24.94
N ALA A 44 -16.79 -7.02 -25.38
CA ALA A 44 -17.74 -7.77 -24.56
C ALA A 44 -17.00 -8.57 -23.46
N ALA A 45 -16.22 -7.86 -22.63
CA ALA A 45 -15.37 -8.40 -21.60
C ALA A 45 -15.50 -7.53 -20.35
N GLU A 46 -15.55 -8.19 -19.21
CA GLU A 46 -15.52 -7.57 -17.90
C GLU A 46 -14.08 -7.55 -17.37
N MET A 47 -13.79 -6.62 -16.46
CA MET A 47 -12.52 -6.52 -15.74
C MET A 47 -12.80 -6.16 -14.29
N ASP A 48 -12.06 -6.77 -13.37
CA ASP A 48 -12.05 -6.37 -11.97
C ASP A 48 -10.99 -5.29 -11.76
N ILE A 49 -11.36 -4.25 -11.01
CA ILE A 49 -10.46 -3.16 -10.62
C ILE A 49 -10.31 -3.21 -9.10
N ILE A 50 -9.06 -3.27 -8.66
CA ILE A 50 -8.67 -3.06 -7.26
C ILE A 50 -7.83 -1.78 -7.21
N GLU A 51 -8.19 -0.83 -6.35
CA GLU A 51 -7.42 0.39 -6.16
C GLU A 51 -6.84 0.43 -4.75
N ILE A 52 -5.55 0.73 -4.66
CA ILE A 52 -4.88 0.94 -3.37
C ILE A 52 -4.33 2.35 -3.30
N LEU A 53 -4.42 2.95 -2.12
CA LEU A 53 -3.75 4.19 -1.78
C LEU A 53 -2.50 3.84 -0.97
N VAL A 54 -1.34 4.30 -1.44
CA VAL A 54 -0.05 4.01 -0.78
C VAL A 54 0.67 5.30 -0.38
N GLY A 55 1.60 5.17 0.56
CA GLY A 55 2.53 6.22 0.96
C GLY A 55 3.88 5.66 1.39
N ASP A 56 4.90 6.50 1.29
CA ASP A 56 6.25 6.23 1.79
C ASP A 56 6.73 7.42 2.65
N ASP A 57 7.97 7.32 3.15
CA ASP A 57 8.63 8.35 3.94
C ASP A 57 8.75 9.72 3.23
N THR A 58 8.52 9.76 1.91
CA THR A 58 8.69 10.96 1.08
C THR A 58 7.37 11.60 0.64
N ARG A 59 6.30 10.82 0.46
CA ARG A 59 4.99 11.31 0.03
C ARG A 59 3.88 10.30 0.34
N ALA A 60 2.73 10.79 0.79
CA ALA A 60 1.51 10.00 0.95
C ALA A 60 0.54 10.20 -0.22
N GLY A 61 -0.44 9.30 -0.34
CA GLY A 61 -1.62 9.51 -1.18
C GLY A 61 -1.41 9.20 -2.67
N PHE A 62 -0.54 8.27 -3.01
CA PHE A 62 -0.39 7.81 -4.40
C PHE A 62 -1.34 6.64 -4.67
N ASN A 63 -2.24 6.80 -5.66
CA ASN A 63 -3.20 5.75 -6.03
C ASN A 63 -2.60 4.84 -7.11
N ILE A 64 -2.71 3.52 -6.91
CA ILE A 64 -2.36 2.50 -7.88
C ILE A 64 -3.59 1.63 -8.17
N SER A 65 -3.95 1.54 -9.46
CA SER A 65 -5.06 0.71 -9.93
C SER A 65 -4.58 -0.60 -10.56
N PHE A 66 -5.19 -1.72 -10.19
CA PHE A 66 -4.91 -3.04 -10.74
C PHE A 66 -6.09 -3.50 -11.58
N TRP A 67 -5.82 -3.78 -12.85
CA TRP A 67 -6.83 -4.22 -13.83
C TRP A 67 -6.66 -5.72 -14.07
N LEU A 68 -7.62 -6.49 -13.57
CA LEU A 68 -7.54 -7.95 -13.50
C LEU A 68 -8.64 -8.57 -14.37
N PRO A 69 -8.38 -9.67 -15.08
CA PRO A 69 -9.44 -10.47 -15.66
C PRO A 69 -10.36 -10.99 -14.55
N PRO A 70 -11.69 -11.06 -14.78
CA PRO A 70 -12.65 -11.59 -13.81
C PRO A 70 -12.25 -12.99 -13.35
N THR A 71 -12.58 -13.31 -12.09
CA THR A 71 -12.19 -14.56 -11.43
C THR A 71 -12.55 -15.81 -12.27
N ASP A 72 -13.70 -15.82 -12.91
CA ASP A 72 -14.14 -16.95 -13.76
C ASP A 72 -13.29 -17.11 -15.02
N SER A 73 -12.79 -16.00 -15.57
CA SER A 73 -11.89 -15.97 -16.74
C SER A 73 -10.46 -16.39 -16.41
N GLN A 74 -10.09 -16.47 -15.12
CA GLN A 74 -8.76 -16.94 -14.71
C GLN A 74 -8.68 -18.47 -14.60
N ARG A 75 -9.82 -19.17 -14.48
CA ARG A 75 -9.90 -20.63 -14.38
C ARG A 75 -9.62 -21.34 -15.72
N SER A 76 -9.86 -20.68 -16.86
CA SER A 76 -9.70 -21.28 -18.20
C SER A 76 -8.27 -21.24 -18.75
N ASN A 77 -7.39 -20.40 -18.20
CA ASN A 77 -5.97 -20.36 -18.57
C ASN A 77 -5.15 -21.28 -17.66
N GLY A 78 -5.25 -22.60 -17.90
CA GLY A 78 -4.60 -23.69 -17.15
C GLY A 78 -3.06 -23.75 -17.19
N SER A 79 -2.38 -22.60 -17.19
CA SER A 79 -0.92 -22.49 -17.29
C SER A 79 -0.29 -21.63 -16.18
N GLN A 80 -1.00 -21.32 -15.09
CA GLN A 80 -0.31 -20.73 -13.93
C GLN A 80 0.42 -21.84 -13.19
N SER A 81 1.75 -21.78 -13.20
CA SER A 81 2.61 -22.64 -12.38
C SER A 81 2.12 -22.63 -10.94
N ARG A 82 2.00 -23.80 -10.32
CA ARG A 82 1.48 -24.02 -8.95
C ARG A 82 2.27 -23.31 -7.83
N HIS A 83 3.27 -22.48 -8.17
CA HIS A 83 4.25 -21.93 -7.24
C HIS A 83 4.38 -20.39 -7.23
N SER A 84 3.72 -19.65 -8.14
CA SER A 84 3.70 -18.18 -8.08
C SER A 84 2.30 -17.68 -7.73
N PRO A 85 2.09 -16.92 -6.63
CA PRO A 85 0.79 -16.36 -6.33
C PRO A 85 0.33 -15.46 -7.47
N SER A 86 -0.93 -15.62 -7.88
CA SER A 86 -1.51 -14.73 -8.88
C SER A 86 -1.53 -13.29 -8.33
N LEU A 87 -1.43 -12.29 -9.20
CA LEU A 87 -1.50 -10.88 -8.79
C LEU A 87 -2.78 -10.60 -7.97
N LYS A 88 -3.88 -11.26 -8.32
CA LYS A 88 -5.13 -11.18 -7.54
C LYS A 88 -4.96 -11.77 -6.15
N GLY A 89 -4.44 -12.99 -6.03
CA GLY A 89 -4.21 -13.63 -4.73
C GLY A 89 -3.26 -12.82 -3.84
N ALA A 90 -2.22 -12.21 -4.42
CA ALA A 90 -1.34 -11.30 -3.70
C ALA A 90 -2.09 -10.07 -3.16
N LEU A 91 -3.04 -9.51 -3.91
CA LEU A 91 -3.84 -8.35 -3.51
C LEU A 91 -4.96 -8.70 -2.52
N ASP A 92 -5.54 -9.90 -2.59
CA ASP A 92 -6.61 -10.36 -1.69
C ASP A 92 -6.12 -10.43 -0.22
N GLU A 93 -4.82 -10.64 0.00
CA GLU A 93 -4.18 -10.69 1.33
C GLU A 93 -3.67 -9.34 1.84
N VAL A 94 -3.76 -8.29 1.03
CA VAL A 94 -3.29 -6.94 1.40
C VAL A 94 -4.28 -6.27 2.35
N ARG A 95 -3.74 -5.65 3.40
CA ARG A 95 -4.46 -4.84 4.39
C ARG A 95 -3.77 -3.50 4.57
N SER A 96 -4.49 -2.52 5.12
CA SER A 96 -3.90 -1.25 5.55
C SER A 96 -2.75 -1.49 6.53
N GLY A 97 -1.65 -0.77 6.35
CA GLY A 97 -0.42 -0.90 7.11
C GLY A 97 0.56 -1.94 6.55
N ASP A 98 0.14 -2.79 5.59
CA ASP A 98 1.06 -3.71 4.94
C ASP A 98 2.08 -2.94 4.08
N MET A 99 3.33 -3.37 4.14
CA MET A 99 4.41 -2.86 3.31
C MET A 99 4.47 -3.69 2.03
N LEU A 100 4.47 -3.04 0.87
CA LEU A 100 4.49 -3.71 -0.43
C LEU A 100 5.71 -3.27 -1.24
N LEU A 101 6.37 -4.23 -1.89
CA LEU A 101 7.18 -3.98 -3.07
C LEU A 101 6.33 -4.22 -4.32
N ILE A 102 6.03 -3.16 -5.04
CA ILE A 102 5.24 -3.19 -6.27
C ILE A 102 6.19 -2.89 -7.43
N SER A 103 6.39 -3.87 -8.31
CA SER A 103 7.31 -3.74 -9.45
C SER A 103 6.54 -3.49 -10.74
N ASN A 104 7.14 -2.72 -11.65
CA ASN A 104 6.60 -2.39 -12.97
C ASN A 104 5.22 -1.73 -12.90
N VAL A 105 5.06 -0.70 -12.06
CA VAL A 105 3.88 0.16 -12.04
C VAL A 105 3.99 1.13 -13.22
N ALA A 106 3.04 1.10 -14.14
CA ALA A 106 2.96 2.09 -15.20
C ALA A 106 2.42 3.41 -14.65
N LEU A 107 3.04 4.52 -15.05
CA LEU A 107 2.56 5.85 -14.74
C LEU A 107 1.62 6.35 -15.84
N GLY A 108 0.51 6.93 -15.43
CA GLY A 108 -0.46 7.59 -16.31
C GLY A 108 -0.88 8.95 -15.77
N THR A 109 -1.52 9.76 -16.61
CA THR A 109 -2.05 11.07 -16.24
C THR A 109 -3.56 11.12 -16.44
N PHE A 110 -4.27 11.72 -15.50
CA PHE A 110 -5.69 12.01 -15.64
C PHE A 110 -6.01 13.33 -14.93
N LYS A 111 -6.60 14.29 -15.66
CA LYS A 111 -6.89 15.64 -15.13
C LYS A 111 -5.67 16.23 -14.41
N SER A 112 -4.50 16.18 -15.06
CA SER A 112 -3.21 16.65 -14.53
C SER A 112 -2.67 15.94 -13.28
N ASN A 113 -3.31 14.85 -12.83
CA ASN A 113 -2.84 14.03 -11.72
C ASN A 113 -2.14 12.78 -12.22
N VAL A 114 -1.00 12.46 -11.59
CA VAL A 114 -0.25 11.24 -11.89
C VAL A 114 -0.74 10.10 -11.01
N TYR A 115 -1.05 8.97 -11.63
CA TYR A 115 -1.49 7.76 -10.97
C TYR A 115 -0.69 6.54 -11.46
N GLY A 116 -0.68 5.49 -10.66
CA GLY A 116 -0.10 4.20 -11.03
C GLY A 116 -1.16 3.24 -11.56
N GLN A 117 -0.76 2.38 -12.48
CA GLN A 117 -1.59 1.26 -12.91
C GLN A 117 -0.77 0.01 -13.20
N SER A 118 -1.39 -1.16 -13.02
CA SER A 118 -0.81 -2.43 -13.43
C SER A 118 -0.66 -2.50 -14.95
N LEU A 119 0.45 -3.05 -15.42
CA LEU A 119 0.66 -3.36 -16.82
C LEU A 119 -0.28 -4.45 -17.32
N ASN A 120 -0.76 -4.28 -18.55
CA ASN A 120 -1.57 -5.26 -19.23
C ASN A 120 -0.70 -6.39 -19.78
N LYS A 121 -0.81 -7.58 -19.17
CA LYS A 121 -0.05 -8.79 -19.56
C LYS A 121 -0.18 -9.19 -21.04
N ARG A 122 -1.23 -8.75 -21.72
CA ARG A 122 -1.44 -9.04 -23.15
C ARG A 122 -0.65 -8.11 -24.07
N ILE A 123 -0.16 -6.98 -23.57
CA ILE A 123 0.52 -5.94 -24.34
C ILE A 123 2.01 -5.92 -24.00
N THR A 124 2.36 -6.13 -22.74
CA THR A 124 3.73 -6.00 -22.26
C THR A 124 4.37 -7.34 -21.94
N ARG A 125 5.66 -7.50 -22.26
CA ARG A 125 6.45 -8.67 -21.83
C ARG A 125 6.68 -8.66 -20.32
N ASN A 126 6.83 -7.46 -19.74
CA ASN A 126 6.97 -7.28 -18.30
C ASN A 126 5.60 -7.23 -17.62
N ASN A 127 5.51 -7.81 -16.43
CA ASN A 127 4.29 -7.85 -15.64
C ASN A 127 4.46 -7.04 -14.35
N THR A 128 3.38 -6.39 -13.92
CA THR A 128 3.31 -5.84 -12.56
C THR A 128 3.26 -6.98 -11.55
N SER A 129 4.10 -6.91 -10.53
CA SER A 129 4.10 -7.84 -9.40
C SER A 129 3.95 -7.09 -8.09
N VAL A 130 3.32 -7.75 -7.12
CA VAL A 130 3.12 -7.25 -5.76
C VAL A 130 3.69 -8.28 -4.82
N VAL A 131 4.62 -7.86 -3.96
CA VAL A 131 5.18 -8.68 -2.90
C VAL A 131 4.89 -7.98 -1.58
N LYS A 132 4.09 -8.63 -0.73
CA LYS A 132 3.90 -8.19 0.65
C LYS A 132 5.17 -8.47 1.45
N LEU A 133 5.68 -7.44 2.10
CA LEU A 133 6.92 -7.49 2.85
C LEU A 133 6.62 -7.78 4.33
N SER A 134 7.16 -8.89 4.84
CA SER A 134 7.22 -9.20 6.27
C SER A 134 8.63 -8.90 6.82
N ASN A 135 8.79 -8.95 8.14
CA ASN A 135 10.08 -8.69 8.79
C ASN A 135 11.18 -9.72 8.42
N ASP A 136 10.80 -10.89 7.89
CA ASP A 136 11.71 -12.03 7.64
C ASP A 136 12.24 -12.11 6.20
N ILE A 137 12.20 -11.01 5.44
CA ILE A 137 12.60 -11.07 4.02
C ILE A 137 14.11 -11.11 3.89
N ALA A 138 14.60 -12.28 3.50
CA ALA A 138 15.92 -12.45 2.93
C ALA A 138 15.93 -11.99 1.45
N GLY A 139 17.02 -11.34 1.02
CA GLY A 139 17.29 -11.09 -0.40
C GLY A 139 17.00 -9.67 -0.93
N LEU A 140 16.58 -8.73 -0.08
CA LEU A 140 16.57 -7.31 -0.45
C LEU A 140 18.00 -6.73 -0.41
N SER A 141 18.31 -5.82 -1.34
CA SER A 141 19.59 -5.11 -1.32
C SER A 141 19.66 -4.14 -0.12
N ALA A 142 20.87 -3.80 0.34
CA ALA A 142 21.05 -2.88 1.46
C ALA A 142 20.29 -1.53 1.29
N PRO A 143 20.26 -0.89 0.10
CA PRO A 143 19.45 0.31 -0.10
C PRO A 143 17.93 0.06 0.00
N ALA A 144 17.47 -1.12 -0.42
CA ALA A 144 16.06 -1.49 -0.31
C ALA A 144 15.65 -1.76 1.14
N MET A 145 16.53 -2.41 1.92
CA MET A 145 16.34 -2.60 3.37
C MET A 145 16.32 -1.26 4.11
N ALA A 146 17.27 -0.37 3.84
CA ALA A 146 17.27 0.97 4.43
C ALA A 146 16.01 1.78 4.08
N LYS A 147 15.46 1.60 2.87
CA LYS A 147 14.17 2.20 2.51
C LYS A 147 13.00 1.54 3.24
N LEU A 148 13.01 0.21 3.37
CA LEU A 148 11.98 -0.53 4.10
C LEU A 148 11.86 -0.04 5.54
N GLU A 149 12.98 0.15 6.24
CA GLU A 149 13.01 0.67 7.61
C GLU A 149 12.36 2.07 7.72
N ARG A 150 12.68 2.98 6.79
CA ARG A 150 12.07 4.33 6.77
C ARG A 150 10.57 4.28 6.48
N VAL A 151 10.14 3.41 5.57
CA VAL A 151 8.72 3.22 5.27
C VAL A 151 7.98 2.60 6.44
N GLN A 152 8.61 1.67 7.17
CA GLN A 152 8.07 1.06 8.37
C GLN A 152 7.86 2.09 9.48
N ASP A 153 8.89 2.91 9.75
CA ASP A 153 8.80 4.01 10.72
C ASP A 153 7.69 5.00 10.33
N TRP A 154 7.69 5.47 9.09
CA TRP A 154 6.66 6.35 8.55
C TRP A 154 5.25 5.75 8.71
N SER A 155 5.07 4.47 8.33
CA SER A 155 3.78 3.79 8.39
C SER A 155 3.26 3.67 9.82
N SER A 156 4.15 3.39 10.78
CA SER A 156 3.77 3.23 12.19
C SER A 156 3.18 4.51 12.78
N ASN A 157 3.64 5.67 12.30
CA ASN A 157 3.20 6.99 12.72
C ASN A 157 2.01 7.52 11.90
N PHE A 158 1.96 7.22 10.59
CA PHE A 158 0.95 7.77 9.68
C PHE A 158 -0.31 6.91 9.56
N VAL A 159 -0.15 5.59 9.32
CA VAL A 159 -1.27 4.65 9.16
C VAL A 159 -1.72 4.13 10.53
N GLY A 160 -0.78 4.04 11.47
CA GLY A 160 -0.98 3.50 12.81
C GLY A 160 -0.51 2.05 12.93
N LYS A 161 -0.34 1.59 14.17
CA LYS A 161 0.06 0.20 14.44
C LYS A 161 -1.08 -0.76 14.04
N PRO A 162 -0.77 -1.92 13.45
CA PRO A 162 -1.77 -2.96 13.21
C PRO A 162 -2.52 -3.27 14.52
N LEU A 163 -3.85 -3.40 14.45
CA LEU A 163 -4.66 -3.80 15.60
C LEU A 163 -4.11 -5.13 16.16
N GLY A 164 -3.44 -5.04 17.32
CA GLY A 164 -2.74 -6.18 17.93
C GLY A 164 -1.41 -5.81 18.60
N SER A 165 -0.76 -4.73 18.18
CA SER A 165 0.33 -4.13 18.97
C SER A 165 -0.29 -3.38 20.14
N LYS A 166 -0.38 -4.03 21.31
CA LYS A 166 -0.79 -3.40 22.57
C LYS A 166 -0.03 -2.06 22.68
N ARG A 167 -0.77 -0.96 22.80
CA ARG A 167 -0.17 0.28 23.32
C ARG A 167 0.51 -0.12 24.63
N ALA A 168 1.80 0.19 24.80
CA ALA A 168 2.37 0.20 26.14
C ALA A 168 1.40 1.03 26.98
N ALA A 169 0.85 0.44 28.03
CA ALA A 169 -0.08 1.12 28.91
C ALA A 169 0.57 2.44 29.30
N SER A 170 -0.16 3.55 29.16
CA SER A 170 0.25 4.81 29.76
C SER A 170 0.63 4.52 31.22
N PRO A 171 1.74 5.06 31.74
CA PRO A 171 2.07 4.88 33.14
C PRO A 171 0.88 5.38 33.97
N ASP A 172 0.38 4.51 34.85
CA ASP A 172 -0.72 4.82 35.76
C ASP A 172 -0.40 6.11 36.53
N PRO A 173 -1.26 7.16 36.51
CA PRO A 173 -1.02 8.38 37.27
C PRO A 173 -1.24 8.20 38.80
N HIS A 174 -1.62 7.01 39.25
CA HIS A 174 -2.09 6.77 40.61
C HIS A 174 -1.09 5.97 41.46
N HIS A 175 0.10 6.52 41.66
CA HIS A 175 0.94 6.16 42.79
C HIS A 175 1.59 7.38 43.46
N PHE A 176 0.78 8.42 43.69
CA PHE A 176 1.11 9.42 44.71
C PHE A 176 0.62 8.90 46.07
N GLY A 177 1.56 8.54 46.93
CA GLY A 177 1.31 8.09 48.29
C GLY A 177 0.50 9.12 49.08
N HIS A 178 -0.75 8.76 49.40
CA HIS A 178 -1.58 9.53 50.32
C HIS A 178 -1.10 9.33 51.76
N ARG A 179 -0.21 10.22 52.21
CA ARG A 179 0.04 10.49 53.63
C ARG A 179 -1.23 11.11 54.22
N LYS A 180 -2.06 10.33 54.92
CA LYS A 180 -3.24 10.82 55.65
C LYS A 180 -2.83 11.92 56.65
N ARG A 181 -3.07 13.19 56.35
CA ARG A 181 -3.22 14.24 57.37
C ARG A 181 -4.69 14.25 57.78
N LYS A 182 -4.98 13.93 59.05
CA LYS A 182 -6.29 14.14 59.66
C LYS A 182 -6.52 15.65 59.78
N SER A 183 -7.50 16.19 59.08
CA SER A 183 -8.06 17.52 59.35
C SER A 183 -9.28 17.34 60.27
N LEU A 184 -9.17 17.87 61.48
CA LEU A 184 -10.29 18.04 62.41
C LEU A 184 -11.15 19.20 61.89
N LEU A 185 -12.45 18.97 61.68
CA LEU A 185 -13.42 20.03 61.42
C LEU A 185 -13.89 20.61 62.78
N PRO A 186 -14.16 21.92 62.86
CA PRO A 186 -14.75 22.52 64.07
C PRO A 186 -16.27 22.28 64.12
N PRO A 187 -16.90 22.31 65.31
CA PRO A 187 -18.33 22.11 65.45
C PRO A 187 -19.13 23.35 65.03
N ASP A 188 -20.26 23.09 64.38
CA ASP A 188 -21.23 24.10 63.96
C ASP A 188 -21.84 24.84 65.17
N THR A 189 -22.05 26.14 65.01
CA THR A 189 -22.80 27.01 65.95
C THR A 189 -24.11 27.43 65.29
#